data_AF-A0A2T2QWW2-F1
#
_entry.id   AF-A0A2T2QWW2-F1
#
_cell.length_a   1.000
_cell.length_b   1.000
_cell.length_c   1.000
_cell.angle_alpha   90.00
_cell.angle_beta   90.00
_cell.angle_gamma   90.00
#
_symmetry.space_group_name_H-M   'P 1'
#
loop_
_entity.id
_entity.type
_entity.pdbx_description
1 polymer ?
#
loop_
_entity_poly.entity_id
_entity_poly.type
_entity_poly.pdbx_seq_one_letter_code
_entity_poly.pdbx_strand_id
1 'polypeptide(L)' 'MLLKNPRRIHLAKTLTWRVSATVATFLISWAVTGELIIGVTIGIADVALKTVLYYLHERAWFRYAQDHSVQE' A
#
# COMPACT_ATOMS: atom_id res chain seq x y z
N MET A 1 24.97 -18.41 13.28
CA MET A 1 23.78 -19.31 13.33
C MET A 1 22.75 -18.59 14.20
N LEU A 2 21.58 -18.08 13.79
CA LEU A 2 20.73 -18.14 12.61
C LEU A 2 19.90 -16.83 12.59
N LEU A 3 20.05 -15.93 11.63
CA LEU A 3 18.92 -15.11 11.15
C LEU A 3 19.07 -14.92 9.65
N LYS A 4 18.68 -16.00 8.99
CA LYS A 4 18.57 -16.21 7.56
C LYS A 4 17.45 -15.30 7.02
N ASN A 5 17.82 -14.35 6.16
CA ASN A 5 17.04 -13.76 5.07
C ASN A 5 16.21 -12.45 5.35
N PRO A 6 16.75 -11.25 5.07
CA PRO A 6 16.07 -9.97 5.35
C PRO A 6 14.94 -9.60 4.36
N ARG A 7 14.81 -10.26 3.21
CA ARG A 7 13.91 -9.77 2.13
C ARG A 7 12.41 -10.06 2.33
N ARG A 8 12.05 -11.08 3.13
CA ARG A 8 10.64 -11.50 3.31
C ARG A 8 9.91 -10.74 4.42
N ILE A 9 10.64 -10.16 5.38
CA ILE A 9 10.07 -9.41 6.50
C ILE A 9 9.57 -8.03 6.05
N HIS A 10 10.22 -7.41 5.06
CA HIS A 10 9.84 -6.08 4.57
C HIS A 10 8.47 -6.05 3.87
N LEU A 11 8.13 -7.08 3.10
CA LEU A 11 6.83 -7.18 2.42
C LEU A 11 5.68 -7.36 3.42
N ALA A 12 5.85 -8.27 4.38
CA ALA A 12 4.86 -8.49 5.45
C ALA A 12 4.67 -7.21 6.30
N LYS A 13 5.77 -6.54 6.67
CA LYS A 13 5.73 -5.30 7.46
C LYS A 13 5.02 -4.16 6.71
N THR A 14 5.26 -4.04 5.40
CA THR A 14 4.60 -3.05 4.54
C THR A 14 3.11 -3.35 4.41
N LEU A 15 2.73 -4.61 4.23
CA LEU A 15 1.32 -5.01 4.13
C LEU A 15 0.56 -4.70 5.42
N THR A 16 1.12 -5.06 6.59
CA THR A 16 0.54 -4.73 7.89
C THR A 16 0.35 -3.22 8.06
N TRP A 17 1.37 -2.42 7.73
CA TRP A 17 1.28 -0.96 7.83
C TRP A 17 0.19 -0.38 6.91
N ARG A 18 0.04 -0.91 5.69
CA ARG A 18 -0.99 -0.45 4.75
C ARG A 18 -2.40 -0.81 5.20
N VAL A 19 -2.62 -2.00 5.75
CA VAL A 19 -3.92 -2.41 6.29
C VAL A 19 -4.29 -1.54 7.49
N SER A 20 -3.36 -1.30 8.42
CA SER A 20 -3.58 -0.41 9.56
C SER A 20 -3.92 1.01 9.13
N ALA A 21 -3.26 1.55 8.09
CA ALA A 21 -3.53 2.88 7.57
C ALA A 21 -4.94 3.01 6.96
N THR A 22 -5.39 2.03 6.17
CA THR A 22 -6.75 2.03 5.60
C THR A 22 -7.82 1.93 6.68
N VAL A 23 -7.60 1.09 7.71
CA VAL A 23 -8.50 0.99 8.86
C VAL A 23 -8.53 2.31 9.65
N ALA A 24 -7.39 2.97 9.84
CA ALA A 24 -7.34 4.27 10.49
C ALA A 24 -8.12 5.34 9.70
N THR A 25 -7.98 5.41 8.37
CA THR A 25 -8.74 6.36 7.53
C THR A 25 -10.24 6.12 7.61
N PHE A 26 -10.67 4.86 7.62
CA PHE A 26 -12.08 4.49 7.81
C PHE A 26 -12.59 4.96 9.18
N LEU A 27 -11.86 4.66 10.26
CA LEU A 27 -12.25 5.02 11.63
C LEU A 27 -12.26 6.54 11.84
N ILE A 28 -11.27 7.26 11.31
CA ILE A 28 -11.22 8.73 11.37
C ILE A 28 -12.39 9.33 10.59
N SER A 29 -12.68 8.83 9.39
CA SER A 29 -13.81 9.33 8.59
C SER A 29 -15.14 9.08 9.28
N TRP A 30 -15.32 7.91 9.91
CA TRP A 30 -16.52 7.63 10.69
C TRP A 30 -16.61 8.52 11.93
N ALA A 31 -15.51 8.69 12.67
CA ALA A 31 -15.47 9.55 13.86
C ALA A 31 -15.76 11.03 13.55
N VAL A 32 -15.31 11.52 12.39
CA VAL A 32 -15.54 12.91 11.96
C VAL A 32 -16.96 13.12 11.44
N THR A 33 -17.52 12.15 10.72
CA THR A 33 -18.78 12.35 10.00
C THR A 33 -20.00 11.82 10.76
N GLY A 34 -19.82 10.88 11.70
CA GLY A 34 -20.91 10.19 12.41
C GLY A 34 -21.71 9.19 11.55
N GLU A 35 -21.65 9.32 10.23
CA GLU A 35 -22.36 8.52 9.24
C GLU A 35 -21.52 7.34 8.70
N LEU A 36 -22.04 6.13 8.86
CA LEU A 36 -21.35 4.89 8.45
C LEU A 36 -21.14 4.82 6.93
N ILE A 37 -22.10 5.32 6.15
CA ILE A 37 -22.06 5.27 4.67
C ILE A 37 -20.87 6.06 4.13
N ILE A 38 -20.55 7.20 4.75
CA ILE A 38 -19.44 8.06 4.32
C ILE A 38 -18.10 7.41 4.67
N GLY A 39 -17.98 6.82 5.86
CA GLY A 39 -16.80 6.04 6.26
C GLY A 39 -16.51 4.88 5.29
N VAL A 40 -17.53 4.10 4.92
CA VAL A 40 -17.41 3.00 3.96
C VAL A 40 -16.98 3.52 2.58
N THR A 41 -17.60 4.60 2.11
CA THR A 41 -17.28 5.20 0.81
C THR A 41 -15.81 5.64 0.74
N ILE A 42 -15.32 6.28 1.81
CA ILE A 42 -13.93 6.71 1.90
C ILE A 42 -12.99 5.50 1.98
N GLY A 43 -13.34 4.46 2.73
CA GLY A 43 -12.57 3.22 2.80
C GLY A 43 -12.41 2.55 1.42
N ILE A 44 -13.49 2.47 0.63
CA ILE A 44 -13.46 1.92 -0.73
C ILE A 44 -12.61 2.79 -1.65
N ALA A 45 -12.79 4.12 -1.60
CA ALA A 45 -12.00 5.07 -2.38
C ALA A 45 -10.50 4.97 -2.07
N ASP A 46 -10.14 4.81 -0.79
CA ASP A 46 -8.74 4.67 -0.34
C ASP A 46 -8.10 3.38 -0.88
N VAL A 47 -8.80 2.25 -0.87
CA VAL A 47 -8.31 0.99 -1.44
C VAL A 47 -8.14 1.09 -2.95
N ALA A 48 -9.12 1.69 -3.65
CA ALA A 48 -9.04 1.90 -5.10
C ALA A 48 -7.85 2.77 -5.48
N LEU A 49 -7.67 3.91 -4.80
CA LEU A 49 -6.55 4.82 -5.04
C LEU A 49 -5.20 4.14 -4.78
N LYS A 50 -5.10 3.38 -3.68
CA LYS A 50 -3.88 2.63 -3.31
C LYS A 50 -3.53 1.54 -4.33
N THR A 51 -4.52 0.93 -4.95
CA THR A 51 -4.34 -0.08 -6.01
C THR A 51 -3.82 0.58 -7.29
N VAL A 52 -4.42 1.69 -7.71
CA VAL A 52 -3.97 2.47 -8.87
C VAL A 52 -2.55 2.99 -8.66
N LEU A 53 -2.27 3.57 -7.51
CA LEU A 53 -0.92 4.05 -7.16
C LEU A 53 0.10 2.92 -7.14
N TYR A 54 -0.26 1.74 -6.62
CA TYR A 54 0.64 0.58 -6.64
C TYR A 54 0.96 0.13 -8.06
N TYR A 55 -0.05 0.04 -8.93
CA TYR A 55 0.14 -0.29 -10.33
C TYR A 55 1.04 0.73 -11.05
N LEU A 56 0.84 2.02 -10.81
CA LEU A 56 1.69 3.07 -11.36
C LEU A 56 3.13 3.00 -10.81
N HIS A 57 3.29 2.73 -9.52
CA HIS A 57 4.59 2.56 -8.89
C HIS A 57 5.35 1.36 -9.48
N GLU A 58 4.69 0.20 -9.62
CA GLU A 58 5.27 -0.99 -10.24
C GLU A 58 5.65 -0.72 -11.71
N ARG A 59 4.79 -0.01 -12.45
CA ARG A 59 5.06 0.36 -13.85
C ARG A 59 6.22 1.35 -14.00
N ALA A 60 6.35 2.31 -13.09
CA ALA A 60 7.48 3.24 -13.06
C ALA A 60 8.78 2.53 -12.66
N TRP A 61 8.71 1.61 -11.70
CA TRP A 61 9.83 0.79 -11.27
C TRP A 61 10.31 -0.17 -12.36
N PHE A 62 9.40 -0.79 -13.11
CA PHE A 62 9.74 -1.63 -14.27
C PHE A 62 10.55 -0.87 -15.32
N ARG A 63 10.20 0.41 -15.57
CA ARG A 63 10.96 1.28 -16.48
C ARG A 63 12.36 1.61 -15.95
N TYR A 64 12.50 1.82 -14.64
CA TYR A 64 13.82 2.03 -14.02
C TYR A 64 14.67 0.76 -14.00
N ALA A 65 14.06 -0.40 -13.77
CA ALA A 65 14.76 -1.68 -13.72
C ALA A 65 15.28 -2.13 -15.09
N GLN A 66 14.58 -1.82 -16.18
CA GLN A 66 14.98 -2.15 -17.55
C GLN A 66 16.23 -1.36 -18.01
N ASP A 67 16.50 -0.20 -17.42
CA ASP A 67 17.67 0.62 -17.73
C ASP A 67 18.99 0.01 -17.20
N HIS A 68 18.92 -0.87 -16.21
CA HIS A 68 20.10 -1.47 -15.56
C HIS A 68 20.54 -2.82 -16.15
N SER A 69 19.79 -3.40 -17.10
CA SER A 69 20.12 -4.69 -17.73
C SER A 69 20.69 -4.57 -19.15
N VAL A 70 20.90 -3.36 -19.66
CA VAL A 70 21.41 -3.09 -21.01
C VAL A 70 22.87 -2.56 -20.98
N GLN A 71 23.47 -2.47 -19.79
CA GLN A 71 24.84 -1.95 -19.59
C GLN A 71 25.88 -3.02 -19.18
N GLU A 72 25.52 -4.30 -19.12
CA GLU A 72 26.50 -5.42 -19.00
C GLU A 72 26.84 -6.04 -20.37
#